data_AF-A0A7C0V9Z2-F1
#
_entry.id   AF-A0A7C0V9Z2-F1
#
_cell.length_a   1.000
_cell.length_b   1.000
_cell.length_c   1.000
_cell.angle_alpha   90.00
_cell.angle_beta   90.00
_cell.angle_gamma   90.00
#
_symmetry.space_group_name_H-M   'P 1'
#
loop_
_entity.id
_entity.type
_entity.pdbx_description
1 polymer ?
#
loop_
_entity_poly.entity_id
_entity_poly.type
_entity_poly.pdbx_seq_one_letter_code
_entity_poly.pdbx_strand_id
1 'polypeptide(L)'
;MFAHLLSVLLKLPSAGMWKLSMIGLFSGVLSSSLMIPFTLSLAILSFRRGLDPDDIISPAIAVIGDGIAISSIWIATILLRRFTMPDNVLLPVGFIAVGLAIPNRYRWWSIFIESTPVLITCGVLGIIAGLFLHRQESALAGLPYLFVLIPQIISKVGSMASIAGMRLTSSLYLGFSKPFKWNRYVWENIIAVFWMGVILVVPVAGISFITAKLLSIGKPEIYPLFMLTLLIMVPLSVLMSIFSFILASSVKKIGRDPSNFVVPLITSLSDIAGIAVFVLLLRVVF
;
A
#
# COMPACT_ATOMS: atom_id res chain seq x y z
N MET A 1 5.42 17.97 3.22
CA MET A 1 4.66 19.25 3.24
C MET A 1 3.20 19.07 3.66
N PHE A 2 2.36 18.33 2.91
CA PHE A 2 0.93 18.14 3.26
C PHE A 2 0.70 17.56 4.66
N ALA A 3 1.49 16.59 5.10
CA ALA A 3 1.40 16.05 6.47
C ALA A 3 1.59 17.11 7.56
N HIS A 4 2.48 18.09 7.35
CA HIS A 4 2.67 19.21 8.28
C HIS A 4 1.44 20.11 8.32
N LEU A 5 0.94 20.53 7.15
CA LEU A 5 -0.26 21.36 7.05
C LEU A 5 -1.47 20.69 7.71
N LEU A 6 -1.67 19.40 7.46
CA LEU A 6 -2.76 18.64 8.06
C LEU A 6 -2.60 18.49 9.58
N SER A 7 -1.37 18.25 10.07
CA SER A 7 -1.11 18.18 11.52
C SER A 7 -1.38 19.51 12.23
N VAL A 8 -1.03 20.64 11.62
CA VAL A 8 -1.31 21.98 12.14
C VAL A 8 -2.82 22.25 12.13
N LEU A 9 -3.51 21.91 11.04
CA LEU A 9 -4.96 22.03 10.92
C LEU A 9 -5.70 21.21 12.01
N LEU A 10 -5.18 20.03 12.34
CA LEU A 10 -5.76 19.12 13.34
C LEU A 10 -5.23 19.34 14.76
N LYS A 11 -4.44 20.40 15.00
CA LYS A 11 -3.80 20.72 16.29
C LYS A 11 -2.95 19.58 16.89
N LEU A 12 -2.36 18.74 16.04
CA LEU A 12 -1.45 17.67 16.43
C LEU A 12 0.00 18.17 16.52
N PRO A 13 0.84 17.61 17.42
CA PRO A 13 2.26 17.96 17.49
C PRO A 13 2.95 17.64 16.15
N SER A 14 3.70 18.60 15.62
CA SER A 14 4.33 18.47 14.30
C SER A 14 5.84 18.66 14.38
N ALA A 15 6.59 17.75 13.74
CA ALA A 15 8.05 17.82 13.69
C ALA A 15 8.58 18.96 12.79
N GLY A 16 7.69 19.67 12.08
CA GLY A 16 8.03 20.75 11.15
C GLY A 16 8.11 20.29 9.69
N MET A 17 7.75 21.19 8.77
CA MET A 17 7.66 20.90 7.33
C MET A 17 8.96 20.35 6.75
N TRP A 18 10.09 20.96 7.11
CA TRP A 18 11.40 20.62 6.56
C TRP A 18 11.89 19.25 7.02
N LYS A 19 11.75 18.93 8.32
CA LYS A 19 12.15 17.63 8.85
C LYS A 19 11.34 16.50 8.22
N LEU A 20 10.03 16.68 8.06
CA LEU A 20 9.17 15.69 7.42
C LEU A 20 9.50 15.49 5.94
N SER A 21 9.80 16.57 5.21
CA SER A 21 10.25 16.46 3.82
C SER A 21 11.60 15.74 3.71
N MET A 22 12.57 16.05 4.58
CA MET A 22 13.87 15.35 4.59
C MET A 22 13.73 13.87 4.91
N ILE A 23 12.93 13.51 5.91
CA ILE A 23 12.68 12.11 6.26
C ILE A 23 12.14 11.37 5.03
N GLY A 24 11.13 11.94 4.35
CA GLY A 24 10.56 11.33 3.15
C GLY A 24 11.57 11.18 2.00
N LEU A 25 12.43 12.17 1.78
CA LEU A 25 13.46 12.11 0.74
C LEU A 25 14.51 11.04 1.03
N PHE A 26 15.11 11.06 2.23
CA PHE A 26 16.13 10.08 2.61
C PHE A 26 15.56 8.66 2.67
N SER A 27 14.36 8.48 3.23
CA SER A 27 13.70 7.17 3.24
C SER A 27 13.36 6.69 1.83
N GLY A 28 12.96 7.61 0.94
CA GLY A 28 12.64 7.29 -0.46
C GLY A 28 13.87 6.82 -1.25
N VAL A 29 15.00 7.51 -1.11
CA VAL A 29 16.27 7.11 -1.75
C VAL A 29 16.75 5.76 -1.20
N LEU A 30 16.69 5.57 0.11
CA LEU A 30 17.13 4.32 0.74
C LEU A 30 16.22 3.15 0.34
N SER A 31 14.89 3.35 0.36
CA SER A 31 13.92 2.33 -0.03
C SER A 31 14.06 1.96 -1.51
N SER A 32 14.15 2.95 -2.42
CA SER A 32 14.31 2.69 -3.86
C SER A 32 15.61 1.99 -4.20
N SER A 33 16.71 2.31 -3.51
CA SER A 33 18.01 1.64 -3.70
C SER A 33 17.95 0.14 -3.38
N LEU A 34 17.09 -0.28 -2.44
CA LEU A 34 16.88 -1.69 -2.09
C LEU A 34 15.79 -2.35 -2.94
N MET A 35 14.70 -1.62 -3.23
CA MET A 35 13.56 -2.15 -3.96
C MET A 35 13.84 -2.39 -5.44
N ILE A 36 14.57 -1.49 -6.11
CA ILE A 36 14.89 -1.64 -7.55
C ILE A 36 15.61 -2.98 -7.86
N PRO A 37 16.73 -3.33 -7.21
CA PRO A 37 17.41 -4.60 -7.50
C PRO A 37 16.57 -5.82 -7.10
N PHE A 38 15.77 -5.69 -6.02
CA PHE A 38 14.86 -6.75 -5.60
C PHE A 38 13.77 -7.03 -6.65
N THR A 39 13.08 -5.98 -7.12
CA THR A 39 12.06 -6.08 -8.16
C THR A 39 12.64 -6.61 -9.46
N LEU A 40 13.82 -6.14 -9.87
CA LEU A 40 14.49 -6.62 -11.08
C LEU A 40 14.81 -8.12 -10.98
N SER A 41 15.32 -8.55 -9.83
CA SER A 41 15.66 -9.96 -9.59
C SER A 41 14.43 -10.85 -9.65
N LEU A 42 13.32 -10.42 -9.03
CA LEU A 42 12.04 -11.12 -9.11
C LEU A 42 11.49 -11.16 -10.53
N ALA A 43 11.58 -10.06 -11.28
CA ALA A 43 11.12 -10.02 -12.66
C ALA A 43 11.87 -11.03 -13.53
N ILE A 44 13.19 -11.08 -13.43
CA ILE A 44 14.04 -12.04 -14.15
C ILE A 44 13.69 -13.48 -13.72
N LEU A 45 13.52 -13.73 -12.42
CA LEU A 45 13.21 -15.06 -11.90
C LEU A 45 11.82 -15.54 -12.33
N SER A 46 10.81 -14.66 -12.29
CA SER A 46 9.45 -14.95 -12.72
C SER A 46 9.42 -15.33 -14.20
N PHE A 47 10.09 -14.53 -15.03
CA PHE A 47 10.19 -14.78 -16.47
C PHE A 47 10.92 -16.10 -16.76
N ARG A 48 12.03 -16.38 -16.06
CA ARG A 48 12.77 -17.65 -16.21
C ARG A 48 11.95 -18.89 -15.84
N ARG A 49 10.95 -18.76 -14.95
CA ARG A 49 10.09 -19.87 -14.52
C ARG A 49 8.78 -19.96 -15.31
N GLY A 50 8.55 -19.07 -16.28
CA GLY A 50 7.29 -19.02 -17.04
C GLY A 50 6.07 -18.66 -16.21
N LEU A 51 6.29 -18.03 -15.04
CA LEU A 51 5.22 -17.60 -14.16
C LEU A 51 4.78 -16.19 -14.56
N ASP A 52 3.48 -15.92 -14.46
CA ASP A 52 2.94 -14.57 -14.72
C ASP A 52 3.58 -13.58 -13.73
N PRO A 53 4.37 -12.60 -14.21
CA PRO A 53 4.98 -11.59 -13.37
C PRO A 53 3.96 -10.86 -12.49
N ASP A 54 2.74 -10.65 -12.98
CA ASP A 54 1.74 -9.84 -12.29
C ASP A 54 1.22 -10.50 -11.01
N ASP A 55 1.23 -11.84 -10.96
CA ASP A 55 0.78 -12.63 -9.80
C ASP A 55 1.83 -12.73 -8.70
N ILE A 56 3.12 -12.58 -9.04
CA ILE A 56 4.24 -12.78 -8.10
C ILE A 56 4.85 -11.45 -7.70
N ILE A 57 5.12 -10.58 -8.67
CA ILE A 57 5.80 -9.31 -8.44
C ILE A 57 4.91 -8.39 -7.63
N SER A 58 3.62 -8.26 -7.97
CA SER A 58 2.72 -7.32 -7.28
C SER A 58 2.60 -7.62 -5.78
N PRO A 59 2.33 -8.88 -5.35
CA PRO A 59 2.27 -9.20 -3.92
C PRO A 59 3.63 -9.17 -3.22
N ALA A 60 4.70 -9.59 -3.91
CA ALA A 60 6.04 -9.60 -3.32
C ALA A 60 6.56 -8.18 -3.07
N ILE A 61 6.36 -7.27 -4.03
CA ILE A 61 6.69 -5.85 -3.91
C ILE A 61 5.90 -5.22 -2.76
N ALA A 62 4.61 -5.53 -2.61
CA ALA A 62 3.81 -4.96 -1.51
C ALA A 62 4.37 -5.38 -0.14
N VAL A 63 4.56 -6.68 0.10
CA VAL A 63 5.00 -7.18 1.41
C VAL A 63 6.41 -6.70 1.77
N ILE A 64 7.35 -6.81 0.82
CA ILE A 64 8.75 -6.45 1.07
C ILE A 64 8.93 -4.94 1.04
N GLY A 65 8.19 -4.26 0.16
CA GLY A 65 8.14 -2.80 0.09
C GLY A 65 7.64 -2.18 1.38
N ASP A 66 6.56 -2.69 1.99
CA ASP A 66 6.05 -2.20 3.27
C ASP A 66 7.11 -2.33 4.38
N GLY A 67 7.74 -3.50 4.48
CA GLY A 67 8.80 -3.75 5.46
C GLY A 67 10.04 -2.86 5.26
N ILE A 68 10.50 -2.72 4.01
CA ILE A 68 11.63 -1.85 3.66
C ILE A 68 11.27 -0.38 3.89
N ALA A 69 10.05 0.06 3.54
CA ALA A 69 9.62 1.44 3.70
C ALA A 69 9.58 1.85 5.18
N ILE A 70 8.96 1.04 6.04
CA ILE A 70 8.92 1.30 7.48
C ILE A 70 10.34 1.36 8.06
N SER A 71 11.19 0.40 7.70
CA SER A 71 12.59 0.36 8.14
C SER A 71 13.38 1.58 7.64
N SER A 72 13.14 2.00 6.40
CA SER A 72 13.80 3.16 5.78
C SER A 72 13.40 4.47 6.45
N ILE A 73 12.11 4.63 6.80
CA ILE A 73 11.62 5.80 7.53
C ILE A 73 12.26 5.86 8.93
N TRP A 74 12.37 4.71 9.62
CA TRP A 74 12.98 4.65 10.94
C TRP A 74 14.48 5.00 10.91
N ILE A 75 15.24 4.40 9.99
CA ILE A 75 16.67 4.70 9.79
C ILE A 75 16.87 6.17 9.41
N ALA A 76 16.08 6.70 8.46
CA ALA A 76 16.14 8.09 8.04
C ALA A 76 15.88 9.04 9.21
N THR A 77 14.91 8.72 10.08
CA THR A 77 14.59 9.53 11.25
C THR A 77 15.73 9.56 12.26
N ILE A 78 16.40 8.43 12.51
CA ILE A 78 17.56 8.35 13.41
C ILE A 78 18.74 9.13 12.86
N LEU A 79 19.05 8.97 11.57
CA LEU A 79 20.15 9.68 10.90
C LEU A 79 19.90 11.19 10.93
N LEU A 80 18.71 11.63 10.54
CA LEU A 80 18.37 13.06 10.49
C LEU A 80 18.28 13.72 11.87
N ARG A 81 18.05 12.96 12.95
CA ARG A 81 18.18 13.48 14.32
C ARG A 81 19.62 13.77 14.71
N ARG A 82 20.62 13.11 14.11
CA ARG A 82 22.05 13.30 14.40
C ARG A 82 22.70 14.45 13.63
N PHE A 83 22.11 14.88 12.51
CA PHE A 83 22.64 15.98 11.69
C PHE A 83 21.88 17.30 11.94
N THR A 84 22.61 18.39 12.18
CA THR A 84 22.07 19.76 12.11
C THR A 84 21.89 20.16 10.64
N MET A 85 20.65 20.45 10.23
CA MET A 85 20.31 20.69 8.83
C MET A 85 20.87 22.04 8.34
N PRO A 86 21.62 22.08 7.22
CA PRO A 86 21.99 23.32 6.55
C PRO A 86 20.80 23.96 5.80
N ASP A 87 20.96 25.23 5.42
CA ASP A 87 19.91 26.12 4.94
C ASP A 87 19.01 25.56 3.81
N ASN A 88 17.74 26.00 3.87
CA ASN A 88 16.57 25.57 3.10
C ASN A 88 16.70 25.60 1.56
N VAL A 89 17.78 26.14 1.01
CA VAL A 89 17.97 26.41 -0.43
C VAL A 89 18.71 25.28 -1.16
N LEU A 90 19.60 24.55 -0.50
CA LEU A 90 20.46 23.55 -1.20
C LEU A 90 19.70 22.29 -1.65
N LEU A 91 18.63 21.92 -0.94
CA LEU A 91 17.91 20.66 -1.12
C LEU A 91 16.97 20.61 -2.34
N PRO A 92 16.13 21.63 -2.62
CA PRO A 92 15.39 21.65 -3.89
C PRO A 92 16.33 21.74 -5.11
N VAL A 93 17.47 22.44 -4.97
CA VAL A 93 18.48 22.55 -6.02
C VAL A 93 19.14 21.20 -6.32
N GLY A 94 19.48 20.42 -5.29
CA GLY A 94 20.00 19.06 -5.47
C GLY A 94 19.03 18.12 -6.18
N PHE A 95 17.73 18.23 -5.89
CA PHE A 95 16.69 17.40 -6.54
C PHE A 95 16.49 17.78 -8.00
N ILE A 96 16.46 19.08 -8.32
CA ILE A 96 16.42 19.57 -9.70
C ILE A 96 17.67 19.12 -10.45
N ALA A 97 18.86 19.19 -9.83
CA ALA A 97 20.11 18.76 -10.44
C ALA A 97 20.13 17.25 -10.75
N VAL A 98 19.64 16.40 -9.84
CA VAL A 98 19.51 14.95 -10.08
C VAL A 98 18.48 14.67 -11.17
N GLY A 99 17.36 15.38 -11.18
CA GLY A 99 16.34 15.24 -12.24
C GLY A 99 16.84 15.63 -13.63
N LEU A 100 17.69 16.65 -13.72
CA LEU A 100 18.33 17.09 -14.97
C LEU A 100 19.47 16.16 -15.43
N ALA A 101 20.07 15.40 -14.52
CA ALA A 101 21.13 14.44 -14.83
C ALA A 101 20.61 13.14 -15.47
N ILE A 102 19.29 12.89 -15.45
CA ILE A 102 18.69 11.70 -16.05
C ILE A 102 18.62 11.89 -17.57
N PRO A 103 19.31 11.04 -18.37
CA PRO A 103 19.31 11.19 -19.83
C PRO A 103 17.91 11.01 -20.40
N ASN A 104 17.52 11.91 -21.31
CA ASN A 104 16.18 12.02 -21.88
C ASN A 104 15.77 10.89 -22.86
N ARG A 105 16.39 9.70 -22.74
CA ARG A 105 16.18 8.57 -23.66
C ARG A 105 14.87 7.79 -23.41
N TYR A 106 14.24 7.96 -22.24
CA TYR A 106 12.99 7.30 -21.88
C TYR A 106 11.85 8.31 -21.74
N ARG A 107 10.58 7.90 -21.95
CA ARG A 107 9.38 8.70 -21.63
C ARG A 107 9.18 8.89 -20.11
N TRP A 108 10.26 9.07 -19.35
CA TRP A 108 10.22 9.24 -17.90
C TRP A 108 9.35 10.43 -17.49
N TRP A 109 9.34 11.48 -18.32
CA TRP A 109 8.54 12.67 -18.09
C TRP A 109 7.02 12.42 -18.13
N SER A 110 6.53 11.57 -19.04
CA SER A 110 5.09 11.26 -19.10
C SER A 110 4.66 10.42 -17.91
N ILE A 111 5.47 9.42 -17.53
CA ILE A 111 5.23 8.61 -16.31
C ILE A 111 5.23 9.52 -15.09
N PHE A 112 6.21 10.42 -14.98
CA PHE A 112 6.30 11.35 -13.86
C PHE A 112 5.05 12.26 -13.78
N ILE A 113 4.61 12.86 -14.88
CA ILE A 113 3.43 13.72 -14.90
C ILE A 113 2.13 12.95 -14.64
N GLU A 114 2.02 11.72 -15.13
CA GLU A 114 0.82 10.89 -14.93
C GLU A 114 0.74 10.34 -13.50
N SER A 115 1.85 9.84 -12.95
CA SER A 115 1.89 9.21 -11.64
C SER A 115 1.94 10.23 -10.49
N THR A 116 2.56 11.40 -10.66
CA THR A 116 2.70 12.37 -9.56
C THR A 116 1.36 12.81 -8.96
N PRO A 117 0.33 13.20 -9.73
CA PRO A 117 -0.99 13.56 -9.18
C PRO A 117 -1.66 12.38 -8.45
N VAL A 118 -1.51 11.17 -8.98
CA VAL A 118 -2.04 9.94 -8.37
C VAL A 118 -1.36 9.70 -7.02
N LEU A 119 -0.03 9.74 -6.99
CA LEU A 119 0.77 9.52 -5.78
C LEU A 119 0.51 10.60 -4.71
N ILE A 120 0.30 11.86 -5.10
CA ILE A 120 -0.11 12.92 -4.17
C ILE A 120 -1.48 12.57 -3.56
N THR A 121 -2.43 12.12 -4.38
CA THR A 121 -3.76 11.71 -3.92
C THR A 121 -3.67 10.52 -2.95
N CYS A 122 -2.91 9.49 -3.31
CA CYS A 122 -2.58 8.36 -2.46
C CYS A 122 -1.93 8.80 -1.14
N GLY A 123 -1.01 9.76 -1.17
CA GLY A 123 -0.38 10.32 0.01
C GLY A 123 -1.37 11.01 0.95
N VAL A 124 -2.33 11.77 0.41
CA VAL A 124 -3.41 12.38 1.20
C VAL A 124 -4.31 11.30 1.82
N LEU A 125 -4.71 10.31 1.03
CA LEU A 125 -5.50 9.16 1.49
C LEU A 125 -4.78 8.38 2.61
N GLY A 126 -3.48 8.13 2.45
CA GLY A 126 -2.66 7.46 3.45
C GLY A 126 -2.55 8.25 4.77
N ILE A 127 -2.43 9.58 4.70
CA ILE A 127 -2.46 10.42 5.91
C ILE A 127 -3.82 10.30 6.62
N ILE A 128 -4.92 10.30 5.86
CA ILE A 128 -6.27 10.10 6.42
C ILE A 128 -6.33 8.74 7.13
N ALA A 129 -5.89 7.66 6.47
CA ALA A 129 -5.85 6.32 7.05
C ALA A 129 -5.08 6.28 8.38
N GLY A 130 -3.88 6.89 8.40
CA GLY A 130 -3.05 6.98 9.59
C GLY A 130 -3.70 7.77 10.74
N LEU A 131 -4.43 8.85 10.43
CA LEU A 131 -5.18 9.61 11.44
C LEU A 131 -6.36 8.84 12.02
N PHE A 132 -7.07 8.07 11.19
CA PHE A 132 -8.12 7.17 11.67
C PHE A 132 -7.56 6.14 12.65
N LEU A 133 -6.39 5.57 12.34
CA LEU A 133 -5.71 4.62 13.21
C LEU A 133 -5.24 5.27 14.53
N HIS A 134 -4.61 6.45 14.45
CA HIS A 134 -4.13 7.17 15.63
C HIS A 134 -5.26 7.53 16.61
N ARG A 135 -6.45 7.90 16.11
CA ARG A 135 -7.61 8.16 16.98
C ARG A 135 -8.08 6.94 17.78
N GLN A 136 -7.76 5.74 17.33
CA GLN A 136 -8.17 4.47 17.97
C GLN A 136 -7.03 3.82 18.74
N GLU A 137 -5.92 4.54 18.92
CA GLU A 137 -4.76 4.08 19.69
C GLU A 137 -5.13 3.68 21.12
N SER A 138 -6.06 4.41 21.76
CA SER A 138 -6.55 4.08 23.11
C SER A 138 -7.31 2.76 23.17
N ALA A 139 -8.11 2.42 22.15
CA ALA A 139 -8.79 1.13 22.06
C ALA A 139 -7.80 -0.02 21.79
N LEU A 140 -6.79 0.24 20.95
CA LEU A 140 -5.73 -0.72 20.63
C LEU A 140 -4.74 -0.96 21.78
N ALA A 141 -4.57 0.00 22.68
CA ALA A 141 -3.74 -0.15 23.87
C ALA A 141 -4.23 -1.25 24.82
N GLY A 142 -5.54 -1.55 24.81
CA GLY A 142 -6.12 -2.67 25.57
C GLY A 142 -5.76 -4.05 25.01
N LEU A 143 -5.51 -4.16 23.70
CA LEU A 143 -5.23 -5.42 23.00
C LEU A 143 -4.04 -5.24 22.04
N PRO A 144 -2.81 -5.09 22.57
CA PRO A 144 -1.64 -4.68 21.78
C PRO A 144 -1.23 -5.70 20.71
N TYR A 145 -1.61 -6.98 20.86
CA TYR A 145 -1.35 -8.01 19.87
C TYR A 145 -2.06 -7.75 18.53
N LEU A 146 -3.14 -6.94 18.53
CA LEU A 146 -3.86 -6.56 17.32
C LEU A 146 -3.06 -5.61 16.41
N PHE A 147 -2.07 -4.88 16.93
CA PHE A 147 -1.18 -4.06 16.10
C PHE A 147 -0.38 -4.89 15.08
N VAL A 148 -0.12 -6.16 15.40
CA VAL A 148 0.57 -7.09 14.49
C VAL A 148 -0.34 -7.48 13.33
N LEU A 149 -1.66 -7.50 13.55
CA LEU A 149 -2.64 -7.93 12.58
C LEU A 149 -2.96 -6.85 11.53
N ILE A 150 -2.99 -5.58 11.93
CA ILE A 150 -3.43 -4.47 11.07
C ILE A 150 -2.62 -4.39 9.76
N PRO A 151 -1.27 -4.35 9.78
CA PRO A 151 -0.48 -4.29 8.54
C PRO A 151 -0.66 -5.53 7.67
N GLN A 152 -0.85 -6.71 8.28
CA GLN A 152 -1.06 -7.95 7.54
C GLN A 152 -2.37 -7.90 6.76
N ILE A 153 -3.47 -7.50 7.38
CA ILE A 153 -4.77 -7.44 6.69
C ILE A 153 -4.72 -6.41 5.56
N ILE A 154 -4.24 -5.19 5.85
CA ILE A 154 -4.20 -4.09 4.87
C ILE A 154 -3.36 -4.48 3.65
N SER A 155 -2.13 -4.96 3.89
CA SER A 155 -1.20 -5.32 2.82
C SER A 155 -1.71 -6.49 1.97
N LYS A 156 -2.34 -7.50 2.58
CA LYS A 156 -2.89 -8.66 1.86
C LYS A 156 -4.12 -8.29 1.03
N VAL A 157 -5.04 -7.49 1.58
CA VAL A 157 -6.22 -7.04 0.82
C VAL A 157 -5.81 -6.15 -0.35
N GLY A 158 -4.91 -5.19 -0.13
CA GLY A 158 -4.40 -4.31 -1.18
C GLY A 158 -3.70 -5.10 -2.30
N SER A 159 -2.91 -6.13 -1.94
CA SER A 159 -2.25 -7.01 -2.90
C SER A 159 -3.25 -7.81 -3.74
N MET A 160 -4.24 -8.45 -3.10
CA MET A 160 -5.28 -9.23 -3.80
C MET A 160 -6.08 -8.36 -4.78
N ALA A 161 -6.44 -7.15 -4.34
CA ALA A 161 -7.16 -6.21 -5.18
C ALA A 161 -6.29 -5.69 -6.35
N SER A 162 -5.00 -5.47 -6.12
CA SER A 162 -4.05 -5.06 -7.17
C SER A 162 -3.86 -6.15 -8.22
N ILE A 163 -3.72 -7.42 -7.82
CA ILE A 163 -3.65 -8.57 -8.75
C ILE A 163 -4.92 -8.61 -9.60
N ALA A 164 -6.09 -8.50 -8.99
CA ALA A 164 -7.36 -8.46 -9.72
C ALA A 164 -7.43 -7.26 -10.66
N GLY A 165 -7.01 -6.07 -10.21
CA GLY A 165 -6.95 -4.87 -11.02
C GLY A 165 -6.07 -5.01 -12.24
N MET A 166 -4.89 -5.63 -12.11
CA MET A 166 -3.97 -5.90 -13.21
C MET A 166 -4.56 -6.91 -14.20
N ARG A 167 -5.06 -8.05 -13.72
CA ARG A 167 -5.71 -9.06 -14.57
C ARG A 167 -6.93 -8.51 -15.32
N LEU A 168 -7.74 -7.70 -14.66
CA LEU A 168 -8.91 -7.05 -15.26
C LEU A 168 -8.47 -5.97 -16.27
N THR A 169 -7.43 -5.20 -15.97
CA THR A 169 -6.83 -4.23 -16.89
C THR A 169 -6.34 -4.93 -18.16
N SER A 170 -5.53 -5.99 -18.03
CA SER A 170 -5.05 -6.80 -19.15
C SER A 170 -6.21 -7.40 -19.95
N SER A 171 -7.25 -7.89 -19.29
CA SER A 171 -8.45 -8.40 -19.97
C SER A 171 -9.21 -7.34 -20.77
N LEU A 172 -9.22 -6.09 -20.30
CA LEU A 172 -9.81 -4.99 -21.02
C LEU A 172 -8.98 -4.68 -22.27
N TYR A 173 -7.65 -4.64 -22.18
CA TYR A 173 -6.79 -4.37 -23.35
C TYR A 173 -6.82 -5.48 -24.40
N LEU A 174 -6.84 -6.73 -23.96
CA LEU A 174 -6.93 -7.90 -24.84
C LEU A 174 -8.34 -8.10 -25.44
N GLY A 175 -9.33 -7.32 -25.00
CA GLY A 175 -10.69 -7.36 -25.53
C GLY A 175 -11.58 -8.48 -24.96
N PHE A 176 -11.08 -9.28 -24.00
CA PHE A 176 -11.87 -10.27 -23.26
C PHE A 176 -12.98 -9.63 -22.42
N SER A 177 -12.78 -8.39 -21.98
CA SER A 177 -13.76 -7.59 -21.26
C SER A 177 -13.97 -6.22 -21.89
N LYS A 178 -15.17 -5.66 -21.72
CA LYS A 178 -15.51 -4.29 -22.14
C LYS A 178 -15.67 -3.40 -20.91
N PRO A 179 -15.32 -2.09 -20.98
CA PRO A 179 -15.50 -1.18 -19.85
C PRO A 179 -16.92 -1.23 -19.30
N PHE A 180 -17.06 -1.39 -17.98
CA PHE A 180 -18.33 -1.46 -17.25
C PHE A 180 -19.26 -2.63 -17.65
N LYS A 181 -18.78 -3.64 -18.38
CA LYS A 181 -19.55 -4.85 -18.66
C LYS A 181 -19.12 -6.00 -17.75
N TRP A 182 -20.04 -6.44 -16.91
CA TRP A 182 -19.87 -7.57 -15.99
C TRP A 182 -19.94 -8.90 -16.74
N ASN A 183 -18.86 -9.25 -17.42
CA ASN A 183 -18.76 -10.51 -18.15
C ASN A 183 -18.36 -11.67 -17.22
N ARG A 184 -18.50 -12.91 -17.69
CA ARG A 184 -18.09 -14.13 -16.96
C ARG A 184 -16.65 -14.03 -16.43
N TYR A 185 -15.73 -13.50 -17.23
CA TYR A 185 -14.34 -13.30 -16.82
C TYR A 185 -14.17 -12.37 -15.60
N VAL A 186 -15.00 -11.33 -15.49
CA VAL A 186 -14.95 -10.39 -14.34
C VAL A 186 -15.40 -11.12 -13.07
N TRP A 187 -16.49 -11.89 -13.17
CA TRP A 187 -16.99 -12.69 -12.06
C TRP A 187 -16.01 -13.80 -11.64
N GLU A 188 -15.38 -14.48 -12.59
CA GLU A 188 -14.35 -15.49 -12.30
C GLU A 188 -13.17 -14.90 -11.53
N ASN A 189 -12.73 -13.68 -11.87
CA ASN A 189 -11.68 -12.99 -11.11
C ASN A 189 -12.15 -12.59 -9.70
N ILE A 190 -13.39 -12.11 -9.53
CA ILE A 190 -13.93 -11.76 -8.20
C ILE A 190 -14.06 -13.00 -7.31
N ILE A 191 -14.54 -14.11 -7.88
CA ILE A 191 -14.65 -15.39 -7.19
C ILE A 191 -13.25 -15.93 -6.82
N ALA A 192 -12.27 -15.78 -7.71
CA ALA A 192 -10.88 -16.16 -7.41
C ALA A 192 -10.34 -15.36 -6.22
N VAL A 193 -10.56 -14.04 -6.17
CA VAL A 193 -10.15 -13.19 -5.04
C VAL A 193 -10.88 -13.55 -3.75
N PHE A 194 -12.17 -13.92 -3.83
CA PHE A 194 -12.92 -14.42 -2.67
C PHE A 194 -12.26 -15.67 -2.09
N TRP A 195 -11.96 -16.67 -2.92
CA TRP A 195 -11.30 -17.90 -2.47
C TRP A 195 -9.88 -17.65 -1.98
N MET A 196 -9.11 -16.76 -2.62
CA MET A 196 -7.81 -16.32 -2.10
C MET A 196 -7.96 -15.71 -0.71
N GLY A 197 -8.96 -14.86 -0.50
CA GLY A 197 -9.29 -14.28 0.80
C GLY A 197 -9.56 -15.36 1.84
N VAL A 198 -10.45 -16.32 1.56
CA VAL A 198 -10.79 -17.41 2.48
C VAL A 198 -9.57 -18.26 2.82
N ILE A 199 -8.79 -18.67 1.82
CA ILE A 199 -7.60 -19.50 1.99
C ILE A 199 -6.54 -18.78 2.84
N LEU A 200 -6.38 -17.47 2.65
CA LEU A 200 -5.38 -16.69 3.36
C LEU A 200 -5.76 -16.37 4.81
N VAL A 201 -7.01 -16.55 5.25
CA VAL A 201 -7.43 -16.26 6.64
C VAL A 201 -6.58 -17.05 7.64
N VAL A 202 -6.50 -18.36 7.44
CA VAL A 202 -5.78 -19.28 8.35
C VAL A 202 -4.29 -18.92 8.48
N PRO A 203 -3.51 -18.80 7.38
CA PRO A 203 -2.10 -18.45 7.50
C PRO A 203 -1.89 -17.03 8.04
N VAL A 204 -2.72 -16.05 7.68
CA VAL A 204 -2.58 -14.68 8.19
C VAL A 204 -2.84 -14.61 9.70
N ALA A 205 -3.91 -15.24 10.18
CA ALA A 205 -4.22 -15.31 11.61
C ALA A 205 -3.14 -16.09 12.38
N GLY A 206 -2.70 -17.24 11.84
CA GLY A 206 -1.68 -18.08 12.44
C GLY A 206 -0.32 -17.38 12.55
N ILE A 207 0.14 -16.74 11.48
CA ILE A 207 1.40 -15.99 11.48
C ILE A 207 1.31 -14.82 12.46
N SER A 208 0.18 -14.11 12.52
CA SER A 208 -0.03 -13.01 13.46
C SER A 208 0.01 -13.48 14.92
N PHE A 209 -0.58 -14.65 15.20
CA PHE A 209 -0.52 -15.26 16.53
C PHE A 209 0.91 -15.67 16.93
N ILE A 210 1.64 -16.35 16.01
CA ILE A 210 3.02 -16.78 16.26
C ILE A 210 3.92 -15.58 16.49
N THR A 211 3.80 -14.53 15.68
CA THR A 211 4.62 -13.31 15.79
C THR A 211 4.29 -12.53 17.06
N ALA A 212 3.02 -12.37 17.42
CA ALA A 212 2.63 -11.74 18.69
C ALA A 212 3.16 -12.51 19.91
N LYS A 213 3.11 -13.85 19.87
CA LYS A 213 3.65 -14.71 20.92
C LYS A 213 5.18 -14.63 21.00
N LEU A 214 5.87 -14.64 19.86
CA LEU A 214 7.33 -14.58 19.78
C LEU A 214 7.86 -13.24 20.30
N LEU A 215 7.18 -12.14 19.97
CA LEU A 215 7.54 -10.79 20.41
C LEU A 215 7.02 -10.46 21.82
N SER A 216 6.35 -11.40 22.50
CA SER A 216 5.74 -11.21 23.83
C SER A 216 4.79 -10.00 23.90
N ILE A 217 4.06 -9.72 22.81
CA ILE A 217 3.15 -8.58 22.72
C ILE A 217 1.78 -9.00 23.25
N GLY A 218 1.47 -8.60 24.48
CA GLY A 218 0.18 -8.89 25.13
C GLY A 218 -0.07 -10.39 25.34
N LYS A 219 -1.36 -10.74 25.51
CA LYS A 219 -1.83 -12.13 25.56
C LYS A 219 -2.58 -12.44 24.26
N PRO A 220 -1.90 -12.92 23.20
CA PRO A 220 -2.56 -13.17 21.93
C PRO A 220 -3.57 -14.31 22.08
N GLU A 221 -4.78 -14.10 21.57
CA GLU A 221 -5.82 -15.12 21.50
C GLU A 221 -6.11 -15.46 20.03
N ILE A 222 -6.16 -16.75 19.72
CA ILE A 222 -6.33 -17.23 18.33
C ILE A 222 -7.72 -16.90 17.79
N TYR A 223 -8.75 -16.96 18.64
CA TYR A 223 -10.15 -16.77 18.25
C TYR A 223 -10.44 -15.36 17.71
N PRO A 224 -10.15 -14.26 18.45
CA PRO A 224 -10.39 -12.92 17.93
C PRO A 224 -9.50 -12.58 16.72
N LEU A 225 -8.26 -13.07 16.69
CA LEU A 225 -7.39 -12.91 15.52
C LEU A 225 -8.02 -13.53 14.28
N PHE A 226 -8.46 -14.79 14.38
CA PHE A 226 -9.10 -15.51 13.28
C PHE A 226 -10.42 -14.84 12.85
N MET A 227 -11.28 -14.49 13.81
CA MET A 227 -12.58 -13.87 13.54
C MET A 227 -12.43 -12.52 12.85
N LEU A 228 -11.53 -11.65 13.36
CA LEU A 228 -11.25 -10.35 12.74
C LEU A 228 -10.66 -10.53 11.34
N THR A 229 -9.68 -11.42 11.14
CA THR A 229 -9.14 -11.67 9.81
C THR A 229 -10.21 -12.13 8.82
N LEU A 230 -11.10 -13.03 9.23
CA LEU A 230 -12.16 -13.53 8.36
C LEU A 230 -13.14 -12.42 7.98
N LEU A 231 -13.63 -11.68 8.99
CA LEU A 231 -14.66 -10.65 8.80
C LEU A 231 -14.15 -9.40 8.08
N ILE A 232 -12.86 -9.10 8.16
CA ILE A 232 -12.28 -7.96 7.44
C ILE A 232 -11.81 -8.40 6.06
N MET A 233 -10.97 -9.43 5.98
CA MET A 233 -10.20 -9.72 4.77
C MET A 233 -11.08 -10.23 3.63
N VAL A 234 -12.07 -11.09 3.92
CA VAL A 234 -12.92 -11.68 2.87
C VAL A 234 -13.89 -10.66 2.26
N PRO A 235 -14.66 -9.88 3.04
CA PRO A 235 -15.56 -8.89 2.45
C PRO A 235 -14.79 -7.77 1.76
N LEU A 236 -13.66 -7.33 2.35
CA LEU A 236 -12.87 -6.24 1.80
C LEU A 236 -12.16 -6.64 0.52
N SER A 237 -11.67 -7.88 0.38
CA SER A 237 -11.04 -8.34 -0.87
C SER A 237 -12.03 -8.37 -2.04
N VAL A 238 -13.27 -8.81 -1.81
CA VAL A 238 -14.34 -8.79 -2.81
C VAL A 238 -14.71 -7.36 -3.18
N LEU A 239 -14.92 -6.51 -2.18
CA LEU A 239 -15.27 -5.11 -2.39
C LEU A 239 -14.19 -4.38 -3.19
N MET A 240 -12.92 -4.57 -2.83
CA MET A 240 -11.80 -3.93 -3.51
C MET A 240 -11.59 -4.48 -4.92
N SER A 241 -11.86 -5.76 -5.18
CA SER A 241 -11.85 -6.33 -6.54
C SER A 241 -12.91 -5.69 -7.44
N ILE A 242 -14.11 -5.45 -6.90
CA ILE A 242 -15.18 -4.70 -7.59
C ILE A 242 -14.73 -3.26 -7.89
N PHE A 243 -14.18 -2.55 -6.91
CA PHE A 243 -13.63 -1.21 -7.14
C PHE A 243 -12.50 -1.21 -8.18
N SER A 244 -11.67 -2.25 -8.17
CA SER A 244 -10.59 -2.40 -9.15
C SER A 244 -11.11 -2.49 -10.56
N PHE A 245 -12.18 -3.27 -10.78
CA PHE A 245 -12.84 -3.36 -12.08
C PHE A 245 -13.43 -2.01 -12.54
N ILE A 246 -14.08 -1.29 -11.62
CA ILE A 246 -14.70 0.01 -11.91
C ILE A 246 -13.63 1.05 -12.25
N LEU A 247 -12.55 1.12 -11.47
CA LEU A 247 -11.43 2.02 -11.71
C LEU A 247 -10.74 1.70 -13.04
N ALA A 248 -10.41 0.43 -13.31
CA ALA A 248 -9.81 0.02 -14.57
C ALA A 248 -10.70 0.37 -15.78
N SER A 249 -12.01 0.15 -15.67
CA SER A 249 -12.99 0.53 -16.70
C SER A 249 -13.07 2.05 -16.90
N SER A 250 -12.97 2.82 -15.83
CA SER A 250 -13.02 4.29 -15.85
C SER A 250 -11.78 4.88 -16.51
N VAL A 251 -10.59 4.43 -16.09
CA VAL A 251 -9.31 4.90 -16.63
C VAL A 251 -9.18 4.55 -18.11
N LYS A 252 -9.62 3.34 -18.50
CA LYS A 252 -9.64 2.94 -19.91
C LYS A 252 -10.54 3.84 -20.76
N LYS A 253 -11.70 4.29 -20.25
CA LYS A 253 -12.55 5.25 -20.99
C LYS A 253 -11.87 6.61 -21.19
N ILE A 254 -11.01 7.01 -20.25
CA ILE A 254 -10.24 8.26 -20.31
C ILE A 254 -9.03 8.12 -21.25
N GLY A 255 -8.69 6.91 -21.71
CA GLY A 255 -7.58 6.65 -22.63
C GLY A 255 -6.20 6.75 -21.99
N ARG A 256 -6.14 6.78 -20.66
CA ARG A 256 -4.87 6.71 -19.90
C ARG A 256 -4.55 5.26 -19.55
N ASP A 257 -3.29 5.01 -19.20
CA ASP A 257 -2.83 3.69 -18.77
C ASP A 257 -3.40 3.36 -17.37
N PRO A 258 -4.31 2.38 -17.23
CA PRO A 258 -4.85 1.97 -15.95
C PRO A 258 -3.77 1.50 -14.99
N SER A 259 -2.64 0.94 -15.44
CA SER A 259 -1.59 0.48 -14.54
C SER A 259 -0.98 1.60 -13.69
N ASN A 260 -0.93 2.83 -14.22
CA ASN A 260 -0.43 4.01 -13.49
C ASN A 260 -1.40 4.56 -12.44
N PHE A 261 -2.69 4.22 -12.54
CA PHE A 261 -3.76 4.79 -11.71
C PHE A 261 -4.40 3.76 -10.78
N VAL A 262 -4.72 2.60 -11.32
CA VAL A 262 -5.50 1.53 -10.68
C VAL A 262 -4.77 1.01 -9.45
N VAL A 263 -3.53 0.54 -9.59
CA VAL A 263 -2.79 -0.07 -8.48
C VAL A 263 -2.59 0.90 -7.32
N PRO A 264 -2.02 2.12 -7.50
CA PRO A 264 -1.79 3.02 -6.37
C PRO A 264 -3.10 3.45 -5.67
N LEU A 265 -4.15 3.71 -6.45
CA LEU A 265 -5.43 4.14 -5.88
C LEU A 265 -6.10 3.01 -5.09
N ILE A 266 -6.12 1.79 -5.63
CA ILE A 266 -6.71 0.63 -4.94
C ILE A 266 -5.99 0.36 -3.63
N THR A 267 -4.65 0.39 -3.61
CA THR A 267 -3.90 0.15 -2.37
C THR A 267 -4.26 1.20 -1.33
N SER A 268 -4.23 2.49 -1.66
CA SER A 268 -4.59 3.55 -0.70
C SER A 268 -6.05 3.49 -0.25
N LEU A 269 -6.98 3.11 -1.13
CA LEU A 269 -8.38 2.86 -0.79
C LEU A 269 -8.51 1.67 0.16
N SER A 270 -7.74 0.61 -0.08
CA SER A 270 -7.70 -0.58 0.77
C SER A 270 -7.13 -0.31 2.15
N ASP A 271 -6.15 0.61 2.27
CA ASP A 271 -5.59 1.04 3.55
C ASP A 271 -6.65 1.75 4.41
N ILE A 272 -7.33 2.74 3.83
CA ILE A 272 -8.39 3.48 4.54
C ILE A 272 -9.52 2.54 4.93
N ALA A 273 -10.05 1.78 3.98
CA ALA A 273 -11.19 0.93 4.21
C ALA A 273 -10.84 -0.22 5.16
N GLY A 274 -9.61 -0.75 5.07
CA GLY A 274 -9.10 -1.77 5.98
C GLY A 274 -9.06 -1.28 7.42
N ILE A 275 -8.50 -0.09 7.67
CA ILE A 275 -8.48 0.53 9.00
C ILE A 275 -9.90 0.83 9.48
N ALA A 276 -10.76 1.39 8.62
CA ALA A 276 -12.13 1.74 9.00
C ALA A 276 -12.97 0.51 9.39
N VAL A 277 -12.93 -0.56 8.58
CA VAL A 277 -13.65 -1.81 8.85
C VAL A 277 -13.07 -2.52 10.06
N PHE A 278 -11.74 -2.54 10.21
CA PHE A 278 -11.07 -3.08 11.38
C PHE A 278 -11.55 -2.39 12.67
N VAL A 279 -11.53 -1.06 12.72
CA VAL A 279 -11.98 -0.27 13.88
C VAL A 279 -13.46 -0.51 14.18
N LEU A 280 -14.30 -0.59 13.14
CA LEU A 280 -15.73 -0.86 13.32
C LEU A 280 -15.95 -2.23 13.95
N LEU A 281 -15.25 -3.26 13.46
CA LEU A 281 -15.38 -4.62 13.98
C LEU A 281 -14.77 -4.80 15.37
N LEU A 282 -13.75 -4.03 15.73
CA LEU A 282 -13.25 -4.02 17.11
C LEU A 282 -14.33 -3.67 18.12
N ARG A 283 -15.22 -2.73 17.80
CA ARG A 283 -16.34 -2.33 18.69
C ARG A 283 -17.48 -3.34 18.75
N VAL A 284 -17.51 -4.30 17.82
CA VAL A 284 -18.56 -5.31 17.73
C VAL A 284 -18.10 -6.63 18.36
N VAL A 285 -16.82 -6.97 18.20
CA VAL A 285 -16.21 -8.20 18.72
C VAL A 285 -15.78 -8.05 20.18
N PHE A 286 -15.45 -6.83 20.62
CA PHE A 286 -15.04 -6.48 21.99
C PHE A 286 -15.88 -5.32 22.54
#